data_AF-A0A1K1SSQ5-F1
#
_entry.id   AF-A0A1K1SSQ5-F1
#
_cell.length_a   1.000
_cell.length_b   1.000
_cell.length_c   1.000
_cell.angle_alpha   90.00
_cell.angle_beta   90.00
_cell.angle_gamma   90.00
#
_symmetry.space_group_name_H-M   'P 1'
#
loop_
_entity.id
_entity.type
_entity.pdbx_description
1 polymer ?
#
loop_
_entity_poly.entity_id
_entity_poly.type
_entity_poly.pdbx_seq_one_letter_code
_entity_poly.pdbx_strand_id
1 'polypeptide(L)'
;MAEISFIEKRAIEAFLDMGSGYVLNFSDRTFQDFVFSTTGIDVSVKKYKEGGTSKANRLRTFMKLEPDVVVGKLFKELYQYKVTEDRLQERETNVAEAEEFDKVANRLLEGRVVDNIDAIQANNDDKDFHQLAKLIKESIEKNQPEAALDRLHTFMIKFLKELCRSHGVSFDKDDTVNALFGKYMKAVKAKGWISSPMAEKIVQFSFQVIDAFNDIRNNKSFAHDNPVLNYDESVLIFSNVSATVKFLQSLESKNKNVAVAEAKPDWGQF
;
A
#
# COMPACT_ATOMS: atom_id res chain seq x y z
N MET A 1 -7.74 -6.37 -8.97
CA MET A 1 -7.95 -5.99 -10.38
C MET A 1 -7.23 -4.68 -10.60
N ALA A 2 -6.62 -4.49 -11.78
CA ALA A 2 -6.00 -3.22 -12.09
C ALA A 2 -7.05 -2.17 -12.47
N GLU A 3 -6.94 -0.98 -11.90
CA GLU A 3 -7.84 0.14 -12.18
C GLU A 3 -7.32 0.91 -13.39
N ILE A 4 -7.89 0.63 -14.56
CA ILE A 4 -7.49 1.22 -15.85
C ILE A 4 -8.68 1.96 -16.44
N SER A 5 -8.58 3.28 -16.55
CA SER A 5 -9.60 4.12 -17.16
C SER A 5 -9.73 3.87 -18.66
N PHE A 6 -10.83 4.33 -19.25
CA PHE A 6 -11.06 4.21 -20.69
C PHE A 6 -9.94 4.86 -21.53
N ILE A 7 -9.42 6.00 -21.08
CA ILE A 7 -8.35 6.74 -21.77
C ILE A 7 -7.04 5.96 -21.70
N GLU A 8 -6.69 5.47 -20.50
CA GLU A 8 -5.47 4.68 -20.30
C GLU A 8 -5.51 3.38 -21.09
N LYS A 9 -6.68 2.71 -21.13
CA LYS A 9 -6.87 1.53 -21.98
C LYS A 9 -6.58 1.83 -23.45
N ARG A 10 -6.98 3.00 -23.95
CA ARG A 10 -6.68 3.40 -25.34
C ARG A 10 -5.20 3.63 -25.55
N ALA A 11 -4.50 4.25 -24.60
CA ALA A 11 -3.04 4.43 -24.65
C ALA A 11 -2.30 3.08 -24.66
N ILE A 12 -2.73 2.15 -23.79
CA ILE A 12 -2.21 0.77 -23.74
C ILE A 12 -2.40 0.06 -25.07
N GLU A 13 -3.62 0.10 -25.61
CA GLU A 13 -3.92 -0.61 -26.85
C GLU A 13 -3.21 -0.03 -28.08
N ALA A 14 -3.00 1.29 -28.11
CA ALA A 14 -2.22 1.95 -29.15
C ALA A 14 -0.75 1.54 -29.08
N PHE A 15 -0.12 1.74 -27.92
CA PHE A 15 1.31 1.46 -27.76
C PHE A 15 1.64 -0.03 -27.95
N LEU A 16 0.76 -0.96 -27.56
CA LEU A 16 0.99 -2.40 -27.69
C LEU A 16 0.44 -3.03 -28.99
N ASP A 17 -0.02 -2.22 -29.94
CA ASP A 17 -0.55 -2.68 -31.24
C ASP A 17 -1.72 -3.70 -31.10
N MET A 18 -2.65 -3.45 -30.16
CA MET A 18 -3.68 -4.42 -29.75
C MET A 18 -4.99 -4.37 -30.53
N GLY A 19 -5.13 -3.45 -31.48
CA GLY A 19 -6.39 -3.20 -32.21
C GLY A 19 -6.93 -4.41 -32.97
N SER A 20 -6.05 -5.30 -33.43
CA SER A 20 -6.38 -6.50 -34.23
C SER A 20 -6.29 -7.82 -33.45
N GLY A 21 -6.15 -7.76 -32.13
CA GLY A 21 -6.04 -8.97 -31.28
C GLY A 21 -4.60 -9.44 -31.01
N TYR A 22 -3.61 -8.76 -31.58
CA TYR A 22 -2.19 -8.99 -31.34
C TYR A 22 -1.69 -8.24 -30.10
N VAL A 23 -0.47 -8.56 -29.69
CA VAL A 23 0.28 -7.79 -28.68
C VAL A 23 1.69 -7.74 -29.24
N LEU A 24 2.09 -6.57 -29.76
CA LEU A 24 3.35 -6.39 -30.48
C LEU A 24 3.60 -7.50 -31.52
N ASN A 25 4.85 -7.93 -31.70
CA ASN A 25 5.26 -9.01 -32.60
C ASN A 25 5.22 -10.41 -31.96
N PHE A 26 4.58 -10.59 -30.80
CA PHE A 26 4.58 -11.88 -30.12
C PHE A 26 3.74 -12.94 -30.85
N SER A 27 4.30 -14.15 -30.94
CA SER A 27 3.52 -15.39 -31.12
C SER A 27 2.75 -15.73 -29.83
N ASP A 28 1.77 -16.63 -29.92
CA ASP A 28 1.03 -17.06 -28.73
C ASP A 28 1.91 -17.72 -27.67
N ARG A 29 2.91 -18.51 -28.11
CA ARG A 29 3.89 -19.16 -27.24
C ARG A 29 4.79 -18.13 -26.57
N THR A 30 5.41 -17.24 -27.36
CA THR A 30 6.35 -16.24 -26.83
C THR A 30 5.64 -15.24 -25.91
N PHE A 31 4.37 -14.90 -26.17
CA PHE A 31 3.57 -14.07 -25.27
C PHE A 31 3.34 -14.75 -23.92
N GLN A 32 2.99 -16.04 -23.93
CA GLN A 32 2.82 -16.81 -22.69
C GLN A 32 4.13 -16.89 -21.91
N ASP A 33 5.23 -17.24 -22.58
CA ASP A 33 6.55 -17.35 -21.97
C ASP A 33 7.01 -16.01 -21.36
N PHE A 34 6.78 -14.91 -22.09
CA PHE A 34 7.10 -13.56 -21.63
C PHE A 34 6.34 -13.21 -20.35
N VAL A 35 5.00 -13.32 -20.36
CA VAL A 35 4.19 -13.02 -19.17
C VAL A 35 4.58 -13.89 -17.98
N PHE A 36 4.82 -15.18 -18.22
CA PHE A 36 5.23 -16.11 -17.17
C PHE A 36 6.60 -15.74 -16.59
N SER A 37 7.59 -15.39 -17.42
CA SER A 37 8.91 -14.97 -16.94
C SER A 37 8.89 -13.70 -16.11
N THR A 38 7.99 -12.76 -16.42
CA THR A 38 7.88 -11.49 -15.69
C THR A 38 7.10 -11.63 -14.39
N THR A 39 6.01 -12.40 -14.41
CA THR A 39 4.99 -12.39 -13.35
C THR A 39 4.82 -13.71 -12.62
N GLY A 40 5.32 -14.82 -13.17
CA GLY A 40 5.07 -16.18 -12.69
C GLY A 40 3.67 -16.71 -13.03
N ILE A 41 2.88 -15.98 -13.83
CA ILE A 41 1.49 -16.32 -14.12
C ILE A 41 1.36 -16.92 -15.52
N ASP A 42 0.72 -18.10 -15.60
CA ASP A 42 0.40 -18.73 -16.88
C ASP A 42 -0.91 -18.19 -17.47
N VAL A 43 -0.81 -17.34 -18.50
CA VAL A 43 -1.98 -16.76 -19.20
C VAL A 43 -2.66 -17.70 -20.20
N SER A 44 -2.20 -18.96 -20.32
CA SER A 44 -2.83 -19.96 -21.18
C SER A 44 -4.03 -20.67 -20.52
N VAL A 45 -4.16 -20.56 -19.20
CA VAL A 45 -5.22 -21.24 -18.45
C VAL A 45 -6.61 -20.66 -18.76
N LYS A 46 -7.64 -21.44 -18.46
CA LYS A 46 -9.03 -21.13 -18.84
C LYS A 46 -9.52 -19.76 -18.37
N LYS A 47 -9.18 -19.32 -17.15
CA LYS A 47 -9.64 -18.04 -16.58
C LYS A 47 -9.25 -16.82 -17.41
N TYR A 48 -8.09 -16.84 -18.09
CA TYR A 48 -7.66 -15.72 -18.93
C TYR A 48 -8.24 -15.74 -20.35
N LYS A 49 -8.95 -16.82 -20.73
CA LYS A 49 -9.58 -16.98 -22.05
C LYS A 49 -11.06 -16.60 -22.06
N GLU A 50 -11.63 -16.21 -20.92
CA GLU A 50 -13.06 -15.87 -20.81
C GLU A 50 -13.45 -14.65 -21.65
N GLY A 51 -12.55 -13.66 -21.79
CA GLY A 51 -12.73 -12.51 -22.67
C GLY A 51 -12.39 -12.76 -24.14
N GLY A 52 -12.00 -13.99 -24.51
CA GLY A 52 -11.57 -14.39 -25.86
C GLY A 52 -10.17 -15.00 -25.89
N THR A 53 -9.84 -15.67 -26.99
CA THR A 53 -8.62 -16.49 -27.12
C THR A 53 -7.40 -15.75 -27.68
N SER A 54 -7.58 -14.55 -28.24
CA SER A 54 -6.48 -13.74 -28.76
C SER A 54 -5.53 -13.29 -27.64
N LYS A 55 -4.28 -12.96 -27.97
CA LYS A 55 -3.30 -12.44 -26.99
C LYS A 55 -3.80 -11.14 -26.37
N ALA A 56 -4.36 -10.25 -27.18
CA ALA A 56 -4.90 -9.00 -26.67
C ALA A 56 -6.05 -9.24 -25.68
N ASN A 57 -6.95 -10.19 -25.97
CA ASN A 57 -8.06 -10.51 -25.06
C ASN A 57 -7.57 -11.20 -23.78
N ARG A 58 -6.52 -12.03 -23.86
CA ARG A 58 -5.85 -12.56 -22.68
C ARG A 58 -5.20 -11.46 -21.85
N LEU A 59 -4.50 -10.51 -22.46
CA LEU A 59 -3.92 -9.37 -21.76
C LEU A 59 -5.01 -8.47 -21.15
N ARG A 60 -6.12 -8.24 -21.85
CA ARG A 60 -7.30 -7.53 -21.30
C ARG A 60 -7.91 -8.24 -20.11
N THR A 61 -7.96 -9.57 -20.13
CA THR A 61 -8.47 -10.36 -19.01
C THR A 61 -7.46 -10.36 -17.86
N PHE A 62 -6.16 -10.41 -18.15
CA PHE A 62 -5.09 -10.27 -17.16
C PHE A 62 -5.18 -8.94 -16.42
N MET A 63 -5.34 -7.82 -17.14
CA MET A 63 -5.57 -6.49 -16.54
C MET A 63 -6.78 -6.49 -15.59
N LYS A 64 -7.85 -7.21 -15.92
CA LYS A 64 -9.06 -7.30 -15.09
C LYS A 64 -8.92 -8.20 -13.87
N LEU A 65 -8.04 -9.19 -13.90
CA LEU A 65 -7.95 -10.18 -12.82
C LEU A 65 -6.83 -9.85 -11.85
N GLU A 66 -5.71 -9.34 -12.35
CA GLU A 66 -4.50 -9.18 -11.55
C GLU A 66 -4.44 -7.82 -10.83
N PRO A 67 -3.66 -7.70 -9.73
CA PRO A 67 -3.43 -6.43 -9.05
C PRO A 67 -2.66 -5.41 -9.88
N ASP A 68 -2.84 -4.11 -9.59
CA ASP A 68 -2.16 -2.98 -10.26
C ASP A 68 -0.65 -3.25 -10.41
N VAL A 69 0.05 -3.58 -9.32
CA VAL A 69 1.52 -3.77 -9.35
C VAL A 69 1.97 -4.92 -10.24
N VAL A 70 1.19 -6.01 -10.31
CA VAL A 70 1.51 -7.14 -11.19
C VAL A 70 1.36 -6.72 -12.66
N VAL A 71 0.31 -5.96 -12.97
CA VAL A 71 0.07 -5.41 -14.32
C VAL A 71 1.12 -4.36 -14.66
N GLY A 72 1.45 -3.45 -13.75
CA GLY A 72 2.47 -2.43 -13.90
C GLY A 72 3.85 -3.03 -14.18
N LYS A 73 4.22 -4.10 -13.45
CA LYS A 73 5.48 -4.82 -13.70
C LYS A 73 5.53 -5.41 -15.10
N LEU A 74 4.45 -6.08 -15.53
CA LEU A 74 4.35 -6.60 -16.89
C LEU A 74 4.44 -5.47 -17.92
N PHE A 75 3.84 -4.32 -17.66
CA PHE A 75 3.85 -3.19 -18.56
C PHE A 75 5.24 -2.57 -18.71
N LYS A 76 6.02 -2.42 -17.64
CA LYS A 76 7.42 -1.94 -17.79
C LYS A 76 8.27 -2.88 -18.65
N GLU A 77 8.11 -4.20 -18.48
CA GLU A 77 8.82 -5.16 -19.33
C GLU A 77 8.35 -5.07 -20.79
N LEU A 78 7.03 -4.95 -21.04
CA LEU A 78 6.50 -4.75 -22.40
C LEU A 78 6.98 -3.43 -23.04
N TYR A 79 7.10 -2.36 -22.25
CA TYR A 79 7.68 -1.09 -22.68
C TYR A 79 9.13 -1.25 -23.11
N GLN A 80 9.95 -1.85 -22.25
CA GLN A 80 11.36 -2.09 -22.55
C GLN A 80 11.53 -3.00 -23.78
N TYR A 81 10.69 -4.03 -23.90
CA TYR A 81 10.67 -4.91 -25.06
C TYR A 81 10.36 -4.13 -26.34
N LYS A 82 9.26 -3.33 -26.38
CA LYS A 82 8.90 -2.56 -27.59
C LYS A 82 10.01 -1.59 -27.99
N VAL A 83 10.52 -0.80 -27.04
CA VAL A 83 11.59 0.18 -27.32
C VAL A 83 12.85 -0.51 -27.82
N THR A 84 13.19 -1.68 -27.27
CA THR A 84 14.34 -2.46 -27.71
C THR A 84 14.14 -3.02 -29.11
N GLU A 85 12.97 -3.61 -29.39
CA GLU A 85 12.63 -4.15 -30.70
C GLU A 85 12.58 -3.07 -31.78
N ASP A 86 12.00 -1.90 -31.48
CA ASP A 86 11.99 -0.76 -32.40
C ASP A 86 13.40 -0.30 -32.72
N ARG A 87 14.28 -0.19 -31.71
CA ARG A 87 15.70 0.13 -31.92
C ARG A 87 16.42 -0.92 -32.78
N LEU A 88 16.18 -2.21 -32.53
CA LEU A 88 16.80 -3.31 -33.29
C LEU A 88 16.32 -3.36 -34.75
N GLN A 89 15.10 -2.91 -35.00
CA GLN A 89 14.50 -2.86 -36.35
C GLN A 89 14.65 -1.48 -37.02
N GLU A 90 15.42 -0.56 -36.42
CA GLU A 90 15.60 0.81 -36.92
C GLU A 90 14.26 1.56 -37.13
N ARG A 91 13.28 1.28 -36.28
CA ARG A 91 11.97 1.95 -36.27
C ARG A 91 11.95 3.05 -35.21
N GLU A 92 11.27 4.15 -35.52
CA GLU A 92 11.00 5.18 -34.54
C GLU A 92 9.82 4.78 -33.64
N THR A 93 10.05 4.75 -32.33
CA THR A 93 8.97 4.64 -31.35
C THR A 93 8.26 5.98 -31.24
N ASN A 94 6.93 5.97 -31.31
CA ASN A 94 6.14 7.18 -31.06
C ASN A 94 6.31 7.64 -29.60
N VAL A 95 7.03 8.75 -29.42
CA VAL A 95 7.37 9.30 -28.10
C VAL A 95 6.13 9.61 -27.26
N ALA A 96 5.08 10.16 -27.88
CA ALA A 96 3.86 10.52 -27.16
C ALA A 96 3.12 9.27 -26.63
N GLU A 97 3.03 8.21 -27.45
CA GLU A 97 2.43 6.94 -27.01
C GLU A 97 3.29 6.26 -25.94
N ALA A 98 4.62 6.33 -26.09
CA ALA A 98 5.56 5.78 -25.12
C ALA A 98 5.46 6.47 -23.75
N GLU A 99 5.40 7.80 -23.73
CA GLU A 99 5.24 8.57 -22.49
C GLU A 99 3.90 8.29 -21.81
N GLU A 100 2.80 8.27 -22.55
CA GLU A 100 1.48 7.96 -21.99
C GLU A 100 1.41 6.53 -21.45
N PHE A 101 1.99 5.56 -22.16
CA PHE A 101 2.09 4.18 -21.68
C PHE A 101 2.94 4.09 -20.41
N ASP A 102 4.10 4.75 -20.37
CA ASP A 102 5.01 4.69 -19.23
C ASP A 102 4.40 5.34 -17.99
N LYS A 103 3.65 6.45 -18.14
CA LYS A 103 2.87 7.05 -17.05
C LYS A 103 1.89 6.06 -16.43
N VAL A 104 1.15 5.31 -17.26
CA VAL A 104 0.21 4.30 -16.77
C VAL A 104 0.95 3.15 -16.10
N ALA A 105 2.04 2.66 -16.69
CA ALA A 105 2.85 1.60 -16.10
C ALA A 105 3.43 1.99 -14.73
N ASN A 106 3.94 3.22 -14.60
CA ASN A 106 4.47 3.75 -13.34
C ASN A 106 3.37 3.92 -12.30
N ARG A 107 2.21 4.50 -12.66
CA ARG A 107 1.04 4.59 -11.75
C ARG A 107 0.62 3.23 -11.21
N LEU A 108 0.54 2.22 -12.09
CA LEU A 108 0.17 0.86 -11.71
C LEU A 108 1.25 0.21 -10.82
N LEU A 109 2.52 0.53 -11.03
CA LEU A 109 3.63 0.05 -10.20
C LEU A 109 3.71 0.72 -8.83
N GLU A 110 3.43 2.01 -8.76
CA GLU A 110 3.40 2.76 -7.50
C GLU A 110 2.23 2.28 -6.61
N GLY A 111 1.21 1.66 -7.21
CA GLY A 111 0.05 1.13 -6.50
C GLY A 111 -0.79 2.25 -5.86
N ARG A 112 -1.72 1.87 -4.98
CA ARG A 112 -2.36 2.84 -4.09
C ARG A 112 -1.44 3.09 -2.91
N VAL A 113 -0.78 4.23 -2.92
CA VAL A 113 0.18 4.61 -1.88
C VAL A 113 -0.53 4.70 -0.53
N VAL A 114 0.04 4.02 0.47
CA VAL A 114 -0.35 4.26 1.87
C VAL A 114 0.14 5.64 2.26
N ASP A 115 -0.81 6.55 2.51
CA ASP A 115 -0.49 7.90 2.93
C ASP A 115 0.15 7.90 4.33
N ASN A 116 1.13 8.78 4.54
CA ASN A 116 1.76 9.03 5.84
C ASN A 116 2.50 7.83 6.44
N ILE A 117 2.95 6.86 5.63
CA ILE A 117 3.70 5.69 6.10
C ILE A 117 4.95 6.06 6.92
N ASP A 118 5.56 7.22 6.64
CA ASP A 118 6.72 7.72 7.39
C ASP A 118 6.44 7.97 8.87
N ALA A 119 5.17 8.20 9.23
CA ALA A 119 4.76 8.36 10.62
C ALA A 119 4.88 7.04 11.41
N ILE A 120 4.95 5.88 10.74
CA ILE A 120 5.17 4.59 11.36
C ILE A 120 6.66 4.44 11.69
N GLN A 121 7.06 4.97 12.83
CA GLN A 121 8.40 4.91 13.38
C GLN A 121 8.34 4.74 14.90
N ALA A 122 9.36 4.10 15.48
CA ALA A 122 9.45 3.94 16.91
C ALA A 122 9.60 5.31 17.59
N ASN A 123 8.97 5.46 18.76
CA ASN A 123 9.02 6.68 19.59
C ASN A 123 9.84 6.49 20.87
N ASN A 124 10.81 5.58 20.84
CA ASN A 124 11.78 5.32 21.90
C ASN A 124 12.97 4.52 21.31
N ASP A 125 14.02 4.30 22.11
CA ASP A 125 15.23 3.58 21.67
C ASP A 125 15.09 2.04 21.66
N ASP A 126 13.86 1.49 21.71
CA ASP A 126 13.64 0.04 21.66
C ASP A 126 13.97 -0.51 20.26
N LYS A 127 15.09 -1.24 20.15
CA LYS A 127 15.53 -1.88 18.91
C LYS A 127 14.47 -2.79 18.29
N ASP A 128 13.72 -3.53 19.10
CA ASP A 128 12.66 -4.40 18.60
C ASP A 128 11.49 -3.59 18.05
N PHE A 129 11.25 -2.39 18.59
CA PHE A 129 10.24 -1.49 18.07
C PHE A 129 10.66 -0.83 16.75
N HIS A 130 11.92 -0.42 16.63
CA HIS A 130 12.48 0.05 15.36
C HIS A 130 12.41 -1.03 14.28
N GLN A 131 12.77 -2.28 14.61
CA GLN A 131 12.68 -3.40 13.68
C GLN A 131 11.24 -3.67 13.25
N LEU A 132 10.27 -3.59 14.16
CA LEU A 132 8.85 -3.72 13.83
C LEU A 132 8.39 -2.65 12.84
N ALA A 133 8.74 -1.38 13.08
CA ALA A 133 8.40 -0.29 12.17
C ALA A 133 9.02 -0.50 10.78
N LYS A 134 10.29 -0.94 10.72
CA LYS A 134 10.97 -1.27 9.46
C LYS A 134 10.24 -2.37 8.68
N LEU A 135 9.87 -3.47 9.33
CA LEU A 135 9.15 -4.58 8.70
C LEU A 135 7.77 -4.17 8.16
N ILE A 136 7.11 -3.21 8.80
CA ILE A 136 5.86 -2.63 8.28
C ILE A 136 6.14 -1.88 6.99
N LYS A 137 7.11 -0.96 7.00
CA LYS A 137 7.49 -0.17 5.82
C LYS A 137 7.88 -1.05 4.63
N GLU A 138 8.74 -2.05 4.85
CA GLU A 138 9.15 -3.00 3.80
C GLU A 138 7.94 -3.75 3.18
N SER A 139 6.92 -4.05 3.97
CA SER A 139 5.70 -4.70 3.47
C SER A 139 4.88 -3.76 2.59
N ILE A 140 4.78 -2.48 2.97
CA ILE A 140 4.11 -1.46 2.17
C ILE A 140 4.88 -1.19 0.88
N GLU A 141 6.22 -1.08 0.94
CA GLU A 141 7.10 -0.91 -0.22
C GLU A 141 7.01 -2.08 -1.20
N LYS A 142 6.79 -3.30 -0.69
CA LYS A 142 6.52 -4.49 -1.50
C LYS A 142 5.08 -4.59 -1.98
N ASN A 143 4.26 -3.57 -1.73
CA ASN A 143 2.84 -3.51 -2.07
C ASN A 143 2.02 -4.65 -1.45
N GLN A 144 2.30 -5.00 -0.20
CA GLN A 144 1.66 -6.06 0.57
C GLN A 144 1.14 -5.51 1.93
N PRO A 145 0.19 -4.56 1.92
CA PRO A 145 -0.39 -4.02 3.16
C PRO A 145 -1.11 -5.10 4.00
N GLU A 146 -1.80 -6.03 3.36
CA GLU A 146 -2.51 -7.13 4.03
C GLU A 146 -1.58 -8.00 4.91
N ALA A 147 -0.30 -8.12 4.52
CA ALA A 147 0.70 -8.90 5.24
C ALA A 147 1.28 -8.17 6.47
N ALA A 148 0.98 -6.89 6.65
CA ALA A 148 1.51 -6.07 7.74
C ALA A 148 0.46 -5.59 8.75
N LEU A 149 -0.83 -5.93 8.59
CA LEU A 149 -1.89 -5.47 9.49
C LEU A 149 -1.69 -5.90 10.97
N ASP A 150 -1.25 -7.13 11.24
CA ASP A 150 -0.95 -7.59 12.61
C ASP A 150 0.26 -6.85 13.22
N ARG A 151 1.26 -6.54 12.38
CA ARG A 151 2.41 -5.75 12.79
C ARG A 151 2.01 -4.30 13.09
N LEU A 152 1.11 -3.72 12.29
CA LEU A 152 0.54 -2.38 12.53
C LEU A 152 -0.25 -2.34 13.84
N HIS A 153 -1.02 -3.39 14.16
CA HIS A 153 -1.70 -3.51 15.46
C HIS A 153 -0.69 -3.51 16.61
N THR A 154 0.34 -4.37 16.52
CA THR A 154 1.41 -4.46 17.52
C THR A 154 2.16 -3.13 17.66
N PHE A 155 2.42 -2.43 16.56
CA PHE A 155 3.01 -1.10 16.53
C PHE A 155 2.16 -0.11 17.33
N MET A 156 0.84 -0.07 17.09
CA MET A 156 -0.07 0.83 17.78
C MET A 156 -0.10 0.58 19.29
N ILE A 157 -0.06 -0.68 19.75
CA ILE A 157 0.07 -1.01 21.18
C ILE A 157 1.35 -0.40 21.76
N LYS A 158 2.51 -0.69 21.14
CA LYS A 158 3.81 -0.20 21.64
C LYS A 158 3.84 1.32 21.67
N PHE A 159 3.41 1.96 20.57
CA PHE A 159 3.34 3.41 20.42
C PHE A 159 2.49 4.07 21.50
N LEU A 160 1.26 3.59 21.71
CA LEU A 160 0.32 4.17 22.68
C LEU A 160 0.73 3.90 24.12
N LYS A 161 1.33 2.74 24.44
CA LYS A 161 1.90 2.48 25.76
C LYS A 161 2.98 3.49 26.11
N GLU A 162 3.83 3.84 25.14
CA GLU A 162 4.87 4.86 25.35
C GLU A 162 4.28 6.26 25.57
N LEU A 163 3.26 6.64 24.79
CA LEU A 163 2.53 7.90 25.01
C LEU A 163 1.84 7.95 26.38
N CYS A 164 1.22 6.85 26.82
CA CYS A 164 0.64 6.77 28.16
C CYS A 164 1.71 6.92 29.26
N ARG A 165 2.87 6.26 29.13
CA ARG A 165 3.99 6.39 30.09
C ARG A 165 4.48 7.81 30.21
N SER A 166 4.76 8.46 29.08
CA SER A 166 5.23 9.86 29.07
C SER A 166 4.20 10.85 29.66
N HIS A 167 2.92 10.49 29.68
CA HIS A 167 1.85 11.28 30.30
C HIS A 167 1.49 10.86 31.73
N GLY A 168 2.18 9.88 32.31
CA GLY A 168 1.88 9.35 33.65
C GLY A 168 0.51 8.66 33.74
N VAL A 169 0.00 8.15 32.61
CA VAL A 169 -1.28 7.45 32.53
C VAL A 169 -1.07 5.98 32.86
N SER A 170 -1.79 5.47 33.86
CA SER A 170 -1.76 4.04 34.23
C SER A 170 -2.49 3.19 33.21
N PHE A 171 -1.89 2.06 32.82
CA PHE A 171 -2.48 1.07 31.92
C PHE A 171 -2.08 -0.35 32.34
N ASP A 172 -2.91 -1.31 31.97
CA ASP A 172 -2.68 -2.73 32.23
C ASP A 172 -1.90 -3.37 31.08
N LYS A 173 -1.25 -4.50 31.36
CA LYS A 173 -0.48 -5.22 30.31
C LYS A 173 -1.38 -5.68 29.16
N ASP A 174 -2.61 -6.05 29.49
CA ASP A 174 -3.62 -6.64 28.60
C ASP A 174 -4.59 -5.60 28.02
N ASP A 175 -4.36 -4.31 28.27
CA ASP A 175 -5.17 -3.25 27.66
C ASP A 175 -5.11 -3.35 26.13
N THR A 176 -6.29 -3.27 25.51
CA THR A 176 -6.45 -3.25 24.06
C THR A 176 -5.95 -1.91 23.47
N VAL A 177 -5.73 -1.88 22.15
CA VAL A 177 -5.32 -0.64 21.44
C VAL A 177 -6.33 0.49 21.68
N ASN A 178 -7.63 0.17 21.59
CA ASN A 178 -8.74 1.07 21.93
C ASN A 178 -8.57 1.64 23.34
N ALA A 179 -8.38 0.78 24.34
CA ALA A 179 -8.33 1.20 25.74
C ALA A 179 -7.15 2.15 25.99
N LEU A 180 -5.98 1.82 25.44
CA LEU A 180 -4.79 2.68 25.50
C LEU A 180 -5.04 4.04 24.82
N PHE A 181 -5.62 4.03 23.62
CA PHE A 181 -5.93 5.25 22.87
C PHE A 181 -6.91 6.14 23.64
N GLY A 182 -8.00 5.56 24.19
CA GLY A 182 -8.97 6.28 24.99
C GLY A 182 -8.37 6.90 26.26
N LYS A 183 -7.55 6.12 26.99
CA LYS A 183 -6.83 6.58 28.20
C LYS A 183 -5.90 7.76 27.88
N TYR A 184 -5.10 7.64 26.82
CA TYR A 184 -4.22 8.70 26.34
C TYR A 184 -5.01 9.96 25.91
N MET A 185 -6.05 9.80 25.09
CA MET A 185 -6.86 10.92 24.60
C MET A 185 -7.55 11.67 25.74
N LYS A 186 -7.97 10.98 26.81
CA LYS A 186 -8.52 11.61 28.01
C LYS A 186 -7.48 12.51 28.70
N ALA A 187 -6.23 12.04 28.82
CA ALA A 187 -5.14 12.84 29.39
C ALA A 187 -4.82 14.07 28.54
N VAL A 188 -4.79 13.92 27.21
CA VAL A 188 -4.57 15.02 26.25
C VAL A 188 -5.70 16.05 26.34
N LYS A 189 -6.96 15.61 26.41
CA LYS A 189 -8.12 16.51 26.56
C LYS A 189 -8.08 17.28 27.88
N ALA A 190 -7.69 16.63 28.98
CA ALA A 190 -7.55 17.31 30.28
C ALA A 190 -6.50 18.42 30.26
N LYS A 191 -5.49 18.32 29.37
CA LYS A 191 -4.48 19.37 29.15
C LYS A 191 -4.93 20.47 28.16
N GLY A 192 -6.11 20.33 27.54
CA GLY A 192 -6.63 21.32 26.58
C GLY A 192 -5.91 21.35 25.23
N TRP A 193 -5.17 20.30 24.86
CA TRP A 193 -4.36 20.28 23.62
C TRP A 193 -5.20 20.17 22.34
N ILE A 194 -6.48 19.82 22.46
CA ILE A 194 -7.44 19.74 21.36
C ILE A 194 -8.58 20.71 21.66
N SER A 195 -8.71 21.73 20.81
CA SER A 195 -9.67 22.82 21.01
C SER A 195 -10.80 22.85 19.99
N SER A 196 -10.62 22.24 18.81
CA SER A 196 -11.63 22.24 17.75
C SER A 196 -12.66 21.14 17.95
N PRO A 197 -13.98 21.46 17.97
CA PRO A 197 -15.04 20.44 18.02
C PRO A 197 -14.97 19.44 16.86
N MET A 198 -14.46 19.84 15.70
CA MET A 198 -14.25 18.94 14.57
C MET A 198 -13.12 17.94 14.83
N ALA A 199 -12.02 18.39 15.44
CA ALA A 199 -10.91 17.51 15.80
C ALA A 199 -11.34 16.47 16.84
N GLU A 200 -12.19 16.84 17.80
CA GLU A 200 -12.75 15.90 18.76
C GLU A 200 -13.58 14.80 18.10
N LYS A 201 -14.41 15.15 17.10
CA LYS A 201 -15.19 14.18 16.32
C LYS A 201 -14.29 13.23 15.53
N ILE A 202 -13.22 13.74 14.91
CA ILE A 202 -12.25 12.91 14.17
C ILE A 202 -11.52 11.94 15.11
N VAL A 203 -11.15 12.39 16.32
CA VAL A 203 -10.56 11.51 17.34
C VAL A 203 -11.54 10.40 17.75
N GLN A 204 -12.82 10.74 17.94
CA GLN A 204 -13.85 9.75 18.26
C GLN A 204 -14.08 8.76 17.13
N PHE A 205 -14.03 9.22 15.87
CA PHE A 205 -14.05 8.33 14.70
C PHE A 205 -12.82 7.40 14.69
N SER A 206 -11.63 7.94 14.94
CA SER A 206 -10.38 7.15 15.01
C SER A 206 -10.45 6.06 16.09
N PHE A 207 -11.12 6.34 17.21
CA PHE A 207 -11.38 5.35 18.26
C PHE A 207 -12.18 4.15 17.74
N GLN A 208 -13.23 4.38 16.95
CA GLN A 208 -14.05 3.31 16.37
C GLN A 208 -13.26 2.46 15.36
N VAL A 209 -12.41 3.11 14.55
CA VAL A 209 -11.54 2.42 13.59
C VAL A 209 -10.52 1.53 14.31
N ILE A 210 -9.90 2.05 15.38
CA ILE A 210 -8.93 1.31 16.22
C ILE A 210 -9.60 0.17 17.00
N ASP A 211 -10.87 0.30 17.37
CA ASP A 211 -11.59 -0.77 18.05
C ASP A 211 -11.79 -1.99 17.13
N ALA A 212 -12.20 -1.73 15.88
CA ALA A 212 -12.36 -2.76 14.85
C ALA A 212 -11.05 -3.48 14.47
N PHE A 213 -9.88 -2.93 14.83
CA PHE A 213 -8.58 -3.56 14.62
C PHE A 213 -8.40 -4.86 15.39
N ASN A 214 -9.04 -4.99 16.56
CA ASN A 214 -8.97 -6.21 17.36
C ASN A 214 -9.58 -7.40 16.62
N ASP A 215 -10.70 -7.18 15.92
CA ASP A 215 -11.36 -8.21 15.12
C ASP A 215 -10.55 -8.57 13.87
N ILE A 216 -9.91 -7.58 13.24
CA ILE A 216 -9.05 -7.82 12.07
C ILE A 216 -7.86 -8.70 12.43
N ARG A 217 -7.21 -8.42 13.56
CA ARG A 217 -6.11 -9.25 14.09
C ARG A 217 -6.56 -10.69 14.34
N ASN A 218 -7.67 -10.85 15.06
CA ASN A 218 -8.16 -12.15 15.52
C ASN A 218 -8.80 -12.98 14.39
N ASN A 219 -9.42 -12.34 13.38
CA ASN A 219 -10.28 -13.02 12.42
C ASN A 219 -9.93 -12.80 10.93
N LYS A 220 -8.99 -11.90 10.58
CA LYS A 220 -8.71 -11.53 9.17
C LYS A 220 -7.24 -11.30 8.84
N SER A 221 -6.33 -11.66 9.73
CA SER A 221 -4.88 -11.55 9.53
C SER A 221 -4.26 -12.92 9.24
N PHE A 222 -3.06 -12.94 8.65
CA PHE A 222 -2.27 -14.17 8.42
C PHE A 222 -1.92 -14.97 9.69
N ALA A 223 -2.27 -14.48 10.88
CA ALA A 223 -2.09 -15.22 12.14
C ALA A 223 -3.07 -16.40 12.29
N HIS A 224 -4.16 -16.43 11.51
CA HIS A 224 -5.20 -17.47 11.57
C HIS A 224 -5.69 -17.88 10.16
N ASP A 225 -6.26 -19.07 10.03
CA ASP A 225 -6.70 -19.70 8.76
C ASP A 225 -8.02 -19.09 8.22
N ASN A 226 -8.06 -17.75 8.08
CA ASN A 226 -9.22 -16.97 7.68
C ASN A 226 -8.98 -16.23 6.35
N PRO A 227 -10.03 -15.92 5.56
CA PRO A 227 -9.88 -15.14 4.34
C PRO A 227 -9.28 -13.77 4.64
N VAL A 228 -8.09 -13.54 4.09
CA VAL A 228 -7.31 -12.31 4.28
C VAL A 228 -8.09 -11.12 3.73
N LEU A 229 -7.97 -9.99 4.42
CA LEU A 229 -8.53 -8.70 4.04
C LEU A 229 -8.06 -8.32 2.62
N ASN A 230 -8.93 -7.72 1.81
CA ASN A 230 -8.52 -7.36 0.45
C ASN A 230 -7.52 -6.18 0.47
N TYR A 231 -6.74 -6.05 -0.61
CA TYR A 231 -5.69 -5.05 -0.74
C TYR A 231 -6.21 -3.62 -0.53
N ASP A 232 -7.34 -3.25 -1.15
CA ASP A 232 -7.89 -1.90 -1.09
C ASP A 232 -8.34 -1.50 0.32
N GLU A 233 -9.04 -2.42 1.00
CA GLU A 233 -9.42 -2.23 2.40
C GLU A 233 -8.17 -2.15 3.29
N SER A 234 -7.13 -2.94 3.01
CA SER A 234 -5.86 -2.89 3.74
C SER A 234 -5.17 -1.54 3.58
N VAL A 235 -5.12 -0.98 2.37
CA VAL A 235 -4.61 0.39 2.12
C VAL A 235 -5.43 1.43 2.88
N LEU A 236 -6.77 1.37 2.79
CA LEU A 236 -7.64 2.31 3.50
C LEU A 236 -7.39 2.31 5.02
N ILE A 237 -7.25 1.12 5.60
CA ILE A 237 -6.92 0.93 7.01
C ILE A 237 -5.57 1.57 7.33
N PHE A 238 -4.53 1.23 6.56
CA PHE A 238 -3.18 1.74 6.77
C PHE A 238 -3.11 3.27 6.69
N SER A 239 -3.78 3.88 5.71
CA SER A 239 -3.81 5.33 5.54
C SER A 239 -4.51 6.03 6.71
N ASN A 240 -5.62 5.48 7.22
CA ASN A 240 -6.32 6.07 8.38
C ASN A 240 -5.49 5.96 9.66
N VAL A 241 -4.91 4.79 9.94
CA VAL A 241 -4.08 4.60 11.14
C VAL A 241 -2.83 5.45 11.09
N SER A 242 -2.15 5.50 9.94
CA SER A 242 -0.96 6.34 9.75
C SER A 242 -1.28 7.82 9.90
N ALA A 243 -2.44 8.28 9.41
CA ALA A 243 -2.91 9.64 9.64
C ALA A 243 -3.16 9.94 11.12
N THR A 244 -3.75 9.01 11.88
CA THR A 244 -3.91 9.14 13.33
C THR A 244 -2.54 9.24 14.03
N VAL A 245 -1.59 8.34 13.71
CA VAL A 245 -0.24 8.36 14.29
C VAL A 245 0.46 9.69 14.00
N LYS A 246 0.41 10.17 12.76
CA LYS A 246 1.00 11.46 12.37
C LYS A 246 0.39 12.63 13.13
N PHE A 247 -0.93 12.63 13.31
CA PHE A 247 -1.61 13.65 14.11
C PHE A 247 -1.12 13.63 15.56
N LEU A 248 -1.03 12.45 16.19
CA LEU A 248 -0.54 12.30 17.56
C LEU A 248 0.91 12.77 17.69
N GLN A 249 1.79 12.38 16.77
CA GLN A 249 3.18 12.85 16.76
C GLN A 249 3.29 14.37 16.60
N SER A 250 2.46 14.98 15.74
CA SER A 250 2.41 16.43 15.58
C SER A 250 1.92 17.13 16.85
N LEU A 251 0.92 16.55 17.51
CA LEU A 251 0.38 17.05 18.77
C LEU A 251 1.43 17.02 19.89
N GLU A 252 2.14 15.91 20.02
CA GLU A 252 3.21 15.73 21.01
C GLU A 252 4.41 16.63 20.74
N SER A 253 4.86 16.71 19.49
CA SER A 253 5.96 17.58 19.07
C SER A 253 5.69 19.05 19.39
N LYS A 254 4.46 19.54 19.12
CA LYS A 254 4.05 20.91 19.44
C LYS A 254 4.04 21.20 20.94
N ASN A 255 3.76 20.19 21.75
CA ASN A 255 3.70 20.31 23.21
C ASN A 255 4.97 19.80 23.91
N LYS A 256 6.07 19.59 23.17
CA LYS A 256 7.42 19.24 23.66
C LYS A 256 7.49 17.97 24.51
N ASN A 257 6.76 16.92 24.14
CA ASN A 257 6.90 15.64 24.83
C ASN A 257 8.20 14.92 24.40
N VAL A 258 8.97 14.47 25.40
CA VAL A 258 10.29 13.85 25.26
C VAL A 258 10.24 12.57 24.40
N ALA A 259 9.21 11.73 24.58
CA ALA A 259 9.09 10.46 23.85
C ALA A 259 9.02 10.64 22.32
N VAL A 260 8.43 11.74 21.84
CA VAL A 260 8.32 12.01 20.39
C VAL A 260 9.44 12.93 19.89
N ALA A 261 10.01 13.77 20.76
CA ALA A 261 11.06 14.71 20.39
C ALA A 261 12.43 14.03 20.11
N GLU A 262 12.70 12.87 20.73
CA GLU A 262 13.93 12.08 20.51
C GLU A 262 13.84 11.17 19.27
N ALA A 263 12.62 10.83 18.84
CA ALA A 263 12.34 10.11 17.60
C ALA A 263 12.42 11.02 16.37
N LYS A 264 13.50 11.81 16.27
CA LYS A 264 13.73 12.67 15.11
C LYS A 264 13.76 11.79 13.85
N PRO A 265 12.97 12.14 12.82
CA PRO A 265 13.04 11.42 11.58
C PRO A 265 14.42 11.63 10.97
N ASP A 266 15.19 10.56 10.88
CA ASP A 266 16.44 10.53 10.12
C ASP A 266 16.08 10.43 8.64
N TRP A 267 15.99 11.59 7.99
CA TRP A 267 15.74 11.70 6.54
C TRP A 267 17.02 11.60 5.71
N GLY A 268 18.16 11.23 6.32
CA GLY A 268 19.49 11.46 5.74
C GLY A 268 20.37 10.24 5.50
N GLN A 269 20.01 9.04 5.94
CA GLN A 269 20.85 7.86 5.73
C GLN A 269 20.09 6.57 5.49
N PHE A 270 19.29 6.47 4.42
CA PHE A 270 19.03 5.20 3.73
C PHE A 270 18.76 5.45 2.25
#